data_AF-A0A2H8U139-F1
#
_entry.id   AF-A0A2H8U139-F1
#
_cell.length_a   1.000
_cell.length_b   1.000
_cell.length_c   1.000
_cell.angle_alpha   90.00
_cell.angle_beta   90.00
_cell.angle_gamma   90.00
#
_symmetry.space_group_name_H-M   'P 1'
#
loop_
_entity.id
_entity.type
_entity.pdbx_description
1 polymer ?
#
loop_
_entity_poly.entity_id
_entity_poly.type
_entity_poly.pdbx_seq_one_letter_code
_entity_poly.pdbx_strand_id
1 'polypeptide(L)'
;MFSKKVQTDVKKSAHKILDPKKDTATRFKHLKFLLDNSDENESKHLFESNYSSIYQIFYESFISVEANLKQRVTKIHRDELDTILIILEKVLTLCPEIVAQRWQCHSMCMIITKLLHPENSWRLRRDGIKFFILWYQILGHNAPDSVHAIFATLVPGFFSPIPEHAGLATLWNNSSSINLHENLLSPVSTVETNLLYAPQMGEKQPDDVVKYYLESLLELMVNQVIIKNVFIIYLM
;
A
#
# COMPACT_ATOMS: atom_id res chain seq x y z
N MET A 1 -22.41 1.47 -32.20
CA MET A 1 -22.99 2.47 -31.25
C MET A 1 -22.49 2.31 -29.82
N PHE A 2 -22.16 1.09 -29.34
CA PHE A 2 -21.74 0.85 -27.95
C PHE A 2 -20.39 1.47 -27.55
N SER A 3 -19.35 1.41 -28.39
CA SER A 3 -18.01 1.95 -28.05
C SER A 3 -18.00 3.48 -27.84
N LYS A 4 -18.81 4.23 -28.61
CA LYS A 4 -18.94 5.70 -28.44
C LYS A 4 -19.59 6.08 -27.11
N LYS A 5 -20.50 5.23 -26.60
CA LYS A 5 -21.19 5.47 -25.32
C LYS A 5 -20.23 5.25 -24.14
N VAL A 6 -19.48 4.15 -24.15
CA VAL A 6 -18.46 3.85 -23.12
C VAL A 6 -17.42 4.97 -23.04
N GLN A 7 -16.88 5.43 -24.17
CA GLN A 7 -15.90 6.52 -24.19
C GLN A 7 -16.45 7.84 -23.63
N THR A 8 -17.75 8.11 -23.81
CA THR A 8 -18.41 9.27 -23.22
C THR A 8 -18.56 9.14 -21.70
N ASP A 9 -18.86 7.93 -21.22
CA ASP A 9 -19.02 7.64 -19.79
C ASP A 9 -17.67 7.60 -19.05
N VAL A 10 -16.59 7.21 -19.71
CA VAL A 10 -15.19 7.34 -19.21
C VAL A 10 -14.85 8.81 -18.99
N LYS A 11 -15.07 9.67 -20.00
CA LYS A 11 -14.82 11.12 -19.85
C LYS A 11 -15.62 11.72 -18.70
N LYS A 12 -16.91 11.39 -18.57
CA LYS A 12 -17.73 11.85 -17.44
C LYS A 12 -17.21 11.35 -16.09
N SER A 13 -16.76 10.09 -16.01
CA SER A 13 -16.22 9.53 -14.78
C SER A 13 -14.89 10.19 -14.38
N ALA A 14 -14.03 10.53 -15.33
CA ALA A 14 -12.79 11.27 -15.08
C ALA A 14 -13.06 12.65 -14.46
N HIS A 15 -14.11 13.36 -14.89
CA HIS A 15 -14.51 14.62 -14.24
C HIS A 15 -15.03 14.38 -12.82
N LYS A 16 -15.75 13.28 -12.58
CA LYS A 16 -16.34 12.98 -11.27
C LYS A 16 -15.30 12.61 -10.22
N ILE A 17 -14.19 11.96 -10.58
CA ILE A 17 -13.11 11.69 -9.60
C ILE A 17 -12.41 12.97 -9.15
N LEU A 18 -12.52 14.06 -9.90
CA LEU A 18 -11.93 15.36 -9.58
C LEU A 18 -12.94 16.35 -8.97
N ASP A 19 -14.22 16.00 -8.92
CA ASP A 19 -15.26 16.89 -8.39
C ASP A 19 -15.24 16.88 -6.84
N PRO A 20 -14.82 17.99 -6.20
CA PRO A 20 -14.74 18.06 -4.73
C PRO A 20 -16.11 18.04 -4.05
N LYS A 21 -17.21 18.21 -4.81
CA LYS A 21 -18.58 18.12 -4.29
C LYS A 21 -19.05 16.66 -4.14
N LYS A 22 -18.30 15.69 -4.68
CA LYS A 22 -18.61 14.27 -4.55
C LYS A 22 -17.91 13.69 -3.34
N ASP A 23 -18.64 12.86 -2.60
CA ASP A 23 -18.09 12.09 -1.51
C ASP A 23 -17.07 11.06 -2.01
N THR A 24 -16.18 10.63 -1.12
CA THR A 24 -15.08 9.70 -1.42
C THR A 24 -15.59 8.37 -1.99
N ALA A 25 -16.69 7.82 -1.47
CA ALA A 25 -17.22 6.54 -1.94
C ALA A 25 -17.73 6.64 -3.40
N THR A 26 -18.38 7.76 -3.74
CA THR A 26 -18.78 8.05 -5.13
C THR A 26 -17.56 8.22 -6.04
N ARG A 27 -16.54 8.97 -5.60
CA ARG A 27 -15.30 9.16 -6.37
C ARG A 27 -14.55 7.84 -6.58
N PHE A 28 -14.48 7.00 -5.56
CA PHE A 28 -13.88 5.67 -5.61
C PHE A 28 -14.58 4.75 -6.60
N LYS A 29 -15.92 4.73 -6.62
CA LYS A 29 -16.70 3.98 -7.63
C LYS A 29 -16.37 4.41 -9.06
N HIS A 30 -16.21 5.72 -9.29
CA HIS A 30 -15.82 6.24 -10.59
C HIS A 30 -14.37 5.92 -10.95
N LEU A 31 -13.45 5.93 -9.99
CA LEU A 31 -12.07 5.52 -10.21
C LEU A 31 -11.97 4.04 -10.62
N LYS A 32 -12.69 3.15 -9.93
CA LYS A 32 -12.79 1.74 -10.33
C LYS A 32 -13.35 1.60 -11.75
N PHE A 33 -14.45 2.27 -12.04
CA PHE A 33 -15.04 2.24 -13.38
C PHE A 33 -14.03 2.67 -14.46
N LEU A 34 -13.23 3.71 -14.19
CA LEU A 34 -12.18 4.14 -15.12
C LEU A 34 -11.15 3.04 -15.32
N LEU A 35 -10.62 2.45 -14.25
CA LEU A 35 -9.63 1.37 -14.32
C LEU A 35 -10.15 0.14 -15.07
N ASP A 36 -11.42 -0.23 -14.88
CA ASP A 36 -12.04 -1.38 -15.54
C ASP A 36 -12.31 -1.14 -17.04
N ASN A 37 -12.30 0.12 -17.50
CA ASN A 37 -12.65 0.52 -18.87
C ASN A 37 -11.54 1.27 -19.60
N SER A 38 -10.34 1.35 -19.03
CA SER A 38 -9.18 2.01 -19.64
C SER A 38 -8.09 0.97 -19.90
N ASP A 39 -7.32 1.15 -20.98
CA ASP A 39 -6.11 0.36 -21.16
C ASP A 39 -4.97 0.82 -20.22
N GLU A 40 -3.82 0.16 -20.30
CA GLU A 40 -2.67 0.46 -19.44
C GLU A 40 -2.11 1.87 -19.68
N ASN A 41 -2.08 2.34 -20.93
CA ASN A 41 -1.58 3.67 -21.28
C ASN A 41 -2.54 4.77 -20.84
N GLU A 42 -3.84 4.56 -21.04
CA GLU A 42 -4.90 5.46 -20.57
C GLU A 42 -4.90 5.55 -19.04
N SER A 43 -4.74 4.41 -18.36
CA SER A 43 -4.62 4.35 -16.90
C SER A 43 -3.38 5.09 -16.41
N LYS A 44 -2.23 4.88 -17.06
CA LYS A 44 -0.98 5.57 -16.73
C LYS A 44 -1.15 7.09 -16.86
N HIS A 45 -1.66 7.57 -18.00
CA HIS A 45 -1.90 9.00 -18.21
C HIS A 45 -2.88 9.58 -17.19
N LEU A 46 -3.97 8.85 -16.87
CA LEU A 46 -4.93 9.27 -15.84
C LEU A 46 -4.27 9.45 -14.48
N PHE A 47 -3.42 8.49 -14.09
CA PHE A 47 -2.70 8.49 -12.81
C PHE A 47 -1.64 9.60 -12.77
N GLU A 48 -0.81 9.74 -13.80
CA GLU A 48 0.20 10.80 -13.89
C GLU A 48 -0.42 12.21 -13.87
N SER A 49 -1.58 12.39 -14.49
CA SER A 49 -2.26 13.69 -14.52
C SER A 49 -2.97 14.03 -13.21
N ASN A 50 -3.36 13.03 -12.42
CA ASN A 50 -4.27 13.21 -11.28
C ASN A 50 -3.81 12.49 -10.00
N TYR A 51 -2.52 12.18 -9.89
CA TYR A 51 -1.96 11.33 -8.83
C TYR A 51 -2.38 11.78 -7.42
N SER A 52 -2.37 13.09 -7.16
CA SER A 52 -2.73 13.62 -5.85
C SER A 52 -4.19 13.38 -5.50
N SER A 53 -5.12 13.60 -6.44
CA SER A 53 -6.55 13.38 -6.21
C SER A 53 -6.88 11.89 -6.09
N ILE A 54 -6.22 11.05 -6.90
CA ILE A 54 -6.39 9.60 -6.86
C ILE A 54 -5.86 9.03 -5.54
N TYR A 55 -4.69 9.46 -5.09
CA TYR A 55 -4.14 9.03 -3.81
C TYR A 55 -5.00 9.48 -2.63
N GLN A 56 -5.57 10.69 -2.68
CA GLN A 56 -6.51 11.14 -1.66
C GLN A 56 -7.73 10.21 -1.58
N ILE A 57 -8.33 9.85 -2.72
CA ILE A 57 -9.44 8.89 -2.78
C ILE A 57 -9.03 7.55 -2.15
N PHE A 58 -7.88 7.02 -2.54
CA PHE A 58 -7.32 5.78 -1.98
C PHE A 58 -7.15 5.86 -0.46
N TYR A 59 -6.49 6.92 0.03
CA TYR A 59 -6.17 7.10 1.43
C TYR A 59 -7.44 7.21 2.28
N GLU A 60 -8.38 8.06 1.89
CA GLU A 60 -9.65 8.21 2.60
C GLU A 60 -10.48 6.92 2.59
N SER A 61 -10.52 6.20 1.46
CA SER A 61 -11.15 4.88 1.39
C SER A 61 -10.49 3.85 2.32
N PHE A 62 -9.15 3.86 2.40
CA PHE A 62 -8.42 2.98 3.32
C PHE A 62 -8.75 3.27 4.79
N ILE A 63 -8.75 4.55 5.19
CA ILE A 63 -9.12 4.95 6.55
C ILE A 63 -10.57 4.55 6.87
N SER A 64 -11.48 4.70 5.90
CA SER A 64 -12.88 4.29 6.06
C SER A 64 -13.02 2.78 6.27
N VAL A 65 -12.39 1.94 5.44
CA VAL A 65 -12.48 0.48 5.60
C VAL A 65 -11.77 0.01 6.87
N GLU A 66 -10.67 0.65 7.27
CA GLU A 66 -9.99 0.38 8.54
C GLU A 66 -10.95 0.62 9.72
N ALA A 67 -11.66 1.75 9.74
CA ALA A 67 -12.63 2.06 10.80
C ALA A 67 -13.75 1.00 10.87
N ASN A 68 -14.24 0.55 9.72
CA ASN A 68 -15.25 -0.51 9.64
C ASN A 68 -14.74 -1.86 10.15
N LEU A 69 -13.50 -2.23 9.80
CA LEU A 69 -12.85 -3.46 10.25
C LEU A 69 -12.60 -3.47 11.76
N LYS A 70 -12.22 -2.33 12.34
CA LYS A 70 -12.07 -2.16 13.80
C LYS A 70 -13.38 -2.37 14.55
N GLN A 71 -14.50 -1.92 13.99
CA GLN A 71 -15.81 -2.12 14.60
C GLN A 71 -16.30 -3.57 14.46
N ARG A 72 -16.25 -4.11 13.24
CA ARG A 72 -16.65 -5.49 12.94
C ARG A 72 -16.01 -5.97 11.65
N VAL A 73 -15.30 -7.09 11.73
CA VAL A 73 -14.80 -7.79 10.54
C VAL A 73 -15.95 -8.53 9.86
N THR A 74 -16.24 -8.17 8.60
CA THR A 74 -17.21 -8.87 7.75
C THR A 74 -16.56 -9.22 6.41
N LYS A 75 -17.14 -10.18 5.66
CA LYS A 75 -16.68 -10.48 4.31
C LYS A 75 -16.71 -9.23 3.41
N ILE A 76 -17.76 -8.42 3.52
CA ILE A 76 -17.93 -7.19 2.74
C ILE A 76 -16.76 -6.22 2.97
N HIS A 77 -16.37 -6.00 4.24
CA HIS A 77 -15.27 -5.10 4.57
C HIS A 77 -13.91 -5.64 4.09
N ARG A 78 -13.72 -6.97 4.04
CA ARG A 78 -12.51 -7.58 3.46
C ARG A 78 -12.47 -7.42 1.95
N ASP A 79 -13.57 -7.72 1.25
CA ASP A 79 -13.66 -7.55 -0.21
C ASP A 79 -13.48 -6.06 -0.60
N GLU A 80 -13.94 -5.13 0.26
CA GLU A 80 -13.69 -3.70 0.11
C GLU A 80 -12.21 -3.34 0.29
N LEU A 81 -11.53 -3.90 1.32
CA LEU A 81 -10.10 -3.71 1.50
C LEU A 81 -9.32 -4.25 0.29
N ASP A 82 -9.62 -5.45 -0.20
CA ASP A 82 -8.97 -6.04 -1.37
C ASP A 82 -9.09 -5.11 -2.59
N THR A 83 -10.28 -4.54 -2.77
CA THR A 83 -10.51 -3.54 -3.82
C THR A 83 -9.65 -2.28 -3.63
N ILE A 84 -9.50 -1.78 -2.41
CA ILE A 84 -8.67 -0.61 -2.09
C ILE A 84 -7.19 -0.92 -2.34
N LEU A 85 -6.74 -2.13 -2.03
CA LEU A 85 -5.35 -2.58 -2.25
C LEU A 85 -5.01 -2.70 -3.74
N ILE A 86 -5.98 -2.99 -4.60
CA ILE A 86 -5.78 -2.90 -6.07
C ILE A 86 -5.42 -1.45 -6.47
N ILE A 87 -6.04 -0.44 -5.85
CA ILE A 87 -5.71 0.97 -6.11
C ILE A 87 -4.30 1.31 -5.60
N LEU A 88 -3.90 0.80 -4.42
CA LEU A 88 -2.52 0.93 -3.93
C LEU A 88 -1.52 0.37 -4.93
N GLU A 89 -1.78 -0.82 -5.47
CA GLU A 89 -0.95 -1.43 -6.51
C GLU A 89 -0.81 -0.51 -7.74
N LYS A 90 -1.92 0.08 -8.20
CA LYS A 90 -1.92 1.03 -9.32
C LYS A 90 -1.18 2.32 -9.00
N VAL A 91 -1.27 2.86 -7.79
CA VAL A 91 -0.48 4.03 -7.38
C VAL A 91 1.02 3.73 -7.46
N LEU A 92 1.46 2.58 -6.93
CA LEU A 92 2.87 2.20 -6.93
C LEU A 92 3.38 1.90 -8.34
N THR A 93 2.57 1.25 -9.18
CA THR A 93 3.00 0.80 -10.52
C THR A 93 2.84 1.85 -11.62
N LEU A 94 1.89 2.79 -11.49
CA LEU A 94 1.62 3.82 -12.51
C LEU A 94 2.21 5.19 -12.17
N CYS A 95 2.59 5.44 -10.91
CA CYS A 95 3.26 6.68 -10.49
C CYS A 95 4.61 6.46 -9.79
N PRO A 96 5.49 5.55 -10.25
CA PRO A 96 6.72 5.24 -9.53
C PRO A 96 7.65 6.45 -9.41
N GLU A 97 7.72 7.34 -10.39
CA GLU A 97 8.60 8.52 -10.40
C GLU A 97 8.22 9.55 -9.34
N ILE A 98 6.92 9.66 -9.03
CA ILE A 98 6.41 10.54 -7.98
C ILE A 98 6.68 9.92 -6.60
N VAL A 99 6.41 8.63 -6.46
CA VAL A 99 6.65 7.88 -5.20
C VAL A 99 8.15 7.83 -4.86
N ALA A 100 9.02 7.70 -5.86
CA ALA A 100 10.48 7.70 -5.69
C ALA A 100 11.02 9.00 -5.07
N GLN A 101 10.31 10.12 -5.26
CA GLN A 101 10.62 11.42 -4.65
C GLN A 101 10.13 11.52 -3.19
N ARG A 102 9.79 10.39 -2.54
CA ARG A 102 9.23 10.32 -1.19
C ARG A 102 7.88 11.03 -1.05
N TRP A 103 7.16 11.26 -2.15
CA TRP A 103 5.82 11.82 -2.08
C TRP A 103 4.89 10.89 -1.29
N GLN A 104 4.17 11.43 -0.31
CA GLN A 104 3.30 10.68 0.60
C GLN A 104 4.00 9.52 1.34
N CYS A 105 5.34 9.59 1.50
CA CYS A 105 6.13 8.54 2.14
C CYS A 105 5.64 8.18 3.55
N HIS A 106 5.23 9.18 4.33
CA HIS A 106 4.70 8.97 5.68
C HIS A 106 3.41 8.14 5.68
N SER A 107 2.40 8.55 4.92
CA SER A 107 1.12 7.85 4.86
C SER A 107 1.25 6.47 4.21
N MET A 108 2.12 6.30 3.21
CA MET A 108 2.48 4.98 2.66
C MET A 108 3.10 4.07 3.72
N CYS A 109 4.06 4.58 4.49
CA CYS A 109 4.68 3.83 5.59
C CYS A 109 3.62 3.38 6.61
N MET A 110 2.69 4.26 7.00
CA MET A 110 1.60 3.91 7.91
C MET A 110 0.70 2.80 7.36
N ILE A 111 0.28 2.88 6.10
CA ILE A 111 -0.58 1.88 5.50
C ILE A 111 0.12 0.52 5.41
N ILE A 112 1.36 0.51 4.91
CA ILE A 112 2.14 -0.71 4.75
C ILE A 112 2.44 -1.37 6.09
N THR A 113 2.78 -0.59 7.12
CA THR A 113 3.02 -1.13 8.48
C THR A 113 1.76 -1.72 9.12
N LYS A 114 0.57 -1.17 8.83
CA LYS A 114 -0.72 -1.77 9.21
C LYS A 114 -0.99 -3.08 8.48
N LEU A 115 -0.63 -3.20 7.20
CA LEU A 115 -0.73 -4.46 6.45
C LEU A 115 0.25 -5.52 6.98
N LEU A 116 1.44 -5.09 7.42
CA LEU A 116 2.48 -5.96 7.95
C LEU A 116 2.22 -6.45 9.39
N HIS A 117 1.21 -5.92 10.08
CA HIS A 117 0.93 -6.23 11.50
C HIS A 117 0.94 -7.75 11.77
N PRO A 118 1.63 -8.22 12.82
CA PRO A 118 1.92 -9.65 12.99
C PRO A 118 0.66 -10.48 13.27
N GLU A 119 -0.37 -9.85 13.85
CA GLU A 119 -1.66 -10.47 14.12
C GLU A 119 -2.63 -10.45 12.92
N ASN A 120 -2.27 -9.83 11.79
CA ASN A 120 -3.08 -9.93 10.57
C ASN A 120 -3.16 -11.38 10.09
N SER A 121 -4.19 -11.68 9.29
CA SER A 121 -4.18 -12.92 8.52
C SER A 121 -2.88 -13.07 7.74
N TRP A 122 -2.34 -14.29 7.68
CA TRP A 122 -1.05 -14.53 7.03
C TRP A 122 -1.07 -14.17 5.53
N ARG A 123 -2.24 -14.23 4.89
CA ARG A 123 -2.44 -13.78 3.50
C ARG A 123 -2.32 -12.26 3.39
N LEU A 124 -3.03 -11.52 4.25
CA LEU A 124 -2.95 -10.06 4.27
C LEU A 124 -1.53 -9.58 4.60
N ARG A 125 -0.85 -10.25 5.53
CA ARG A 125 0.54 -9.92 5.85
C ARG A 125 1.48 -10.21 4.68
N ARG A 126 1.28 -11.29 3.92
CA ARG A 126 2.02 -11.55 2.68
C ARG A 126 1.75 -10.46 1.63
N ASP A 127 0.52 -9.99 1.49
CA ASP A 127 0.22 -8.85 0.61
C ASP A 127 0.90 -7.57 1.11
N GLY A 128 0.96 -7.35 2.43
CA GLY A 128 1.77 -6.30 3.04
C GLY A 128 3.25 -6.37 2.63
N ILE A 129 3.84 -7.56 2.61
CA ILE A 129 5.21 -7.77 2.11
C ILE A 129 5.30 -7.42 0.62
N LYS A 130 4.33 -7.85 -0.21
CA LYS A 130 4.28 -7.49 -1.63
C LYS A 130 4.32 -5.97 -1.82
N PHE A 131 3.42 -5.24 -1.16
CA PHE A 131 3.36 -3.78 -1.27
C PHE A 131 4.61 -3.10 -0.72
N PHE A 132 5.16 -3.60 0.39
CA PHE A 132 6.41 -3.11 0.92
C PHE A 132 7.55 -3.25 -0.10
N ILE A 133 7.71 -4.42 -0.73
CA ILE A 133 8.80 -4.65 -1.69
C ILE A 133 8.65 -3.77 -2.93
N LEU A 134 7.44 -3.63 -3.46
CA LEU A 134 7.16 -2.70 -4.57
C LEU A 134 7.57 -1.27 -4.20
N TRP A 135 7.11 -0.79 -3.04
CA TRP A 135 7.42 0.56 -2.56
C TRP A 135 8.92 0.76 -2.27
N TYR A 136 9.56 -0.20 -1.62
CA TYR A 136 10.98 -0.17 -1.29
C TYR A 136 11.85 -0.12 -2.55
N GLN A 137 11.52 -0.90 -3.58
CA GLN A 137 12.20 -0.88 -4.87
C GLN A 137 12.04 0.46 -5.60
N ILE A 138 10.86 1.07 -5.54
CA ILE A 138 10.62 2.41 -6.12
C ILE A 138 11.47 3.47 -5.41
N LEU A 139 11.55 3.41 -4.08
CA LEU A 139 12.36 4.35 -3.30
C LEU A 139 13.85 4.19 -3.60
N GLY A 140 14.36 2.97 -3.75
CA GLY A 140 15.77 2.70 -4.05
C GLY A 140 16.71 3.40 -3.05
N HIS A 141 17.68 4.17 -3.57
CA HIS A 141 18.60 4.96 -2.74
C HIS A 141 17.91 6.10 -1.97
N ASN A 142 16.69 6.48 -2.35
CA ASN A 142 15.88 7.43 -1.62
C ASN A 142 15.10 6.77 -0.48
N ALA A 143 15.29 5.49 -0.15
CA ALA A 143 14.65 4.93 1.05
C ALA A 143 15.23 5.55 2.34
N PRO A 144 14.40 5.91 3.34
CA PRO A 144 14.89 6.29 4.68
C PRO A 144 15.43 5.08 5.46
N ASP A 145 16.30 5.33 6.44
CA ASP A 145 16.86 4.29 7.33
C ASP A 145 15.78 3.49 8.08
N SER A 146 14.69 4.16 8.49
CA SER A 146 13.53 3.49 9.07
C SER A 146 12.88 2.47 8.12
N VAL A 147 12.86 2.75 6.81
CA VAL A 147 12.36 1.81 5.80
C VAL A 147 13.35 0.67 5.56
N HIS A 148 14.65 0.94 5.56
CA HIS A 148 15.69 -0.11 5.53
C HIS A 148 15.57 -1.05 6.74
N ALA A 149 15.31 -0.52 7.93
CA ALA A 149 15.08 -1.30 9.14
C ALA A 149 13.81 -2.16 9.06
N ILE A 150 12.72 -1.65 8.45
CA ILE A 150 11.52 -2.45 8.19
C ILE A 150 11.85 -3.61 7.26
N PHE A 151 12.58 -3.37 6.15
CA PHE A 151 12.99 -4.42 5.22
C PHE A 151 13.77 -5.53 5.93
N ALA A 152 14.74 -5.16 6.78
CA ALA A 152 15.56 -6.10 7.54
C ALA A 152 14.76 -6.96 8.54
N THR A 153 13.53 -6.55 8.88
CA THR A 153 12.69 -7.19 9.91
C THR A 153 11.36 -7.73 9.39
N LEU A 154 11.15 -7.81 8.06
CA LEU A 154 9.92 -8.35 7.45
C LEU A 154 9.66 -9.80 7.87
N VAL A 155 10.72 -10.61 7.96
CA VAL A 155 10.66 -12.01 8.39
C VAL A 155 10.72 -12.05 9.93
N PRO A 156 9.76 -12.72 10.60
CA PRO A 156 9.79 -12.88 12.06
C PRO A 156 11.12 -13.47 12.55
N GLY A 157 11.66 -12.92 13.65
CA GLY A 157 12.91 -13.37 14.25
C GLY A 157 14.17 -12.75 13.65
N PHE A 158 14.05 -11.94 12.59
CA PHE A 158 15.17 -11.16 12.04
C PHE A 158 15.27 -9.83 12.78
N PHE A 159 16.48 -9.28 12.86
CA PHE A 159 16.78 -8.06 13.60
C PHE A 159 17.32 -6.97 12.67
N SER A 160 17.03 -5.72 13.00
CA SER A 160 17.57 -4.59 12.25
C SER A 160 19.07 -4.44 12.52
N PRO A 161 19.90 -4.23 11.50
CA PRO A 161 21.31 -3.89 11.65
C PRO A 161 21.53 -2.41 11.99
N ILE A 162 20.48 -1.59 12.01
CA ILE A 162 20.54 -0.14 12.22
C ILE A 162 20.29 0.14 13.72
N PRO A 163 21.29 0.63 14.48
CA PRO A 163 21.19 0.74 15.94
C PRO A 163 20.02 1.59 16.45
N GLU A 164 19.67 2.65 15.71
CA GLU A 164 18.62 3.61 16.09
C GLU A 164 17.22 3.19 15.61
N HIS A 165 17.15 2.19 14.74
CA HIS A 165 15.92 1.78 14.08
C HIS A 165 15.72 0.27 14.22
N ALA A 166 14.92 -0.18 15.20
CA ALA A 166 14.67 -1.61 15.42
C ALA A 166 13.68 -2.25 14.41
N GLY A 167 13.25 -1.49 13.40
CA GLY A 167 12.35 -1.98 12.35
C GLY A 167 10.91 -2.20 12.84
N LEU A 168 10.30 -3.29 12.38
CA LEU A 168 8.89 -3.62 12.69
C LEU A 168 8.66 -3.88 14.19
N ALA A 169 9.67 -4.37 14.91
CA ALA A 169 9.56 -4.66 16.34
C ALA A 169 9.23 -3.42 17.19
N THR A 170 9.84 -2.27 16.88
CA THR A 170 9.53 -0.99 17.55
C THR A 170 8.15 -0.45 17.25
N LEU A 171 7.60 -0.75 16.05
CA LEU A 171 6.29 -0.24 15.66
C LEU A 171 5.16 -0.95 16.40
N TRP A 172 5.33 -2.21 16.78
CA TRP A 172 4.25 -3.01 17.38
C TRP A 172 4.39 -3.21 18.90
N ASN A 173 5.60 -3.12 19.45
CA ASN A 173 5.82 -3.32 20.89
C ASN A 173 5.44 -2.11 21.76
N ASN A 174 5.29 -0.92 21.19
CA ASN A 174 4.84 0.27 21.91
C ASN A 174 3.40 0.60 21.53
N SER A 175 2.44 0.16 22.34
CA SER A 175 1.02 0.58 22.32
C SER A 175 0.81 2.06 22.69
N SER A 176 1.84 2.88 22.52
CA SER A 176 1.91 4.27 22.94
C SER A 176 2.86 4.98 21.99
N SER A 177 2.29 5.72 21.03
CA SER A 177 2.96 6.88 20.43
C SER A 177 4.30 6.59 19.75
N ILE A 178 4.25 6.08 18.52
CA ILE A 178 5.44 5.97 17.67
C ILE A 178 5.90 7.40 17.32
N ASN A 179 6.92 7.89 18.01
CA ASN A 179 7.72 9.02 17.54
C ASN A 179 8.71 8.47 16.51
N LEU A 180 8.33 8.51 15.23
CA LEU A 180 9.23 8.30 14.10
C LEU A 180 10.21 9.48 14.04
N HIS A 181 11.17 9.50 14.95
CA HIS A 181 12.19 10.52 15.04
C HIS A 181 13.34 10.16 14.09
N GLU A 182 13.12 10.45 12.80
CA GLU A 182 14.14 10.99 11.89
C GLU A 182 13.50 11.29 10.52
N ASN A 183 13.51 12.56 10.13
CA ASN A 183 13.23 13.10 8.80
C ASN A 183 11.83 12.91 8.14
N LEU A 184 10.79 12.51 8.88
CA LEU A 184 9.38 12.63 8.42
C LEU A 184 8.60 13.79 9.12
N LEU A 185 9.29 14.67 9.85
CA LEU A 185 8.73 15.46 10.97
C LEU A 185 7.82 16.65 10.59
N SER A 186 6.61 16.64 11.15
CA SER A 186 5.81 17.80 11.61
C SER A 186 4.86 17.27 12.73
N PRO A 187 4.35 18.07 13.69
CA PRO A 187 3.64 17.56 14.87
C PRO A 187 2.23 17.12 14.47
N VAL A 188 2.14 15.95 13.86
CA VAL A 188 0.86 15.34 13.47
C VAL A 188 0.84 13.96 14.08
N SER A 189 0.02 13.86 15.13
CA SER A 189 -0.62 12.69 15.69
C SER A 189 0.17 11.37 15.70
N THR A 190 0.47 10.92 16.91
CA THR A 190 0.86 9.56 17.25
C THR A 190 0.07 8.52 16.45
N VAL A 191 0.76 7.76 15.59
CA VAL A 191 0.14 6.75 14.74
C VAL A 191 -0.08 5.48 15.56
N GLU A 192 -1.35 5.11 15.75
CA GLU A 192 -1.70 3.77 16.23
C GLU A 192 -1.63 2.76 15.07
N THR A 193 -0.69 1.82 15.15
CA THR A 193 -0.57 0.68 14.22
C THR A 193 -1.53 -0.43 14.65
N ASN A 194 -2.82 -0.24 14.38
CA ASN A 194 -3.85 -1.20 14.75
C ASN A 194 -3.96 -2.34 13.73
N LEU A 195 -4.22 -3.56 14.23
CA LEU A 195 -4.58 -4.74 13.44
C LEU A 195 -5.75 -4.44 12.49
N LEU A 196 -5.72 -4.95 11.26
CA LEU A 196 -6.83 -4.83 10.30
C LEU A 196 -7.82 -5.97 10.49
N TYR A 197 -7.38 -7.21 10.36
CA TYR A 197 -8.17 -8.37 10.76
C TYR A 197 -7.32 -9.62 11.00
N ALA A 198 -7.71 -10.38 12.03
CA ALA A 198 -7.11 -11.67 12.35
C ALA A 198 -7.53 -12.78 11.37
N PRO A 199 -6.75 -13.89 11.29
CA PRO A 199 -7.17 -15.10 10.58
C PRO A 199 -8.59 -15.54 10.97
N GLN A 200 -9.38 -16.02 10.01
CA GLN A 200 -10.72 -16.50 10.27
C GLN A 200 -10.69 -17.90 10.89
N MET A 201 -11.73 -18.25 11.67
CA MET A 201 -11.86 -19.60 12.24
C MET A 201 -11.83 -20.67 11.15
N GLY A 202 -10.93 -21.64 11.29
CA GLY A 202 -10.74 -22.73 10.32
C GLY A 202 -9.69 -22.47 9.25
N GLU A 203 -9.07 -21.28 9.20
CA GLU A 203 -7.92 -21.05 8.34
C GLU A 203 -6.67 -21.75 8.88
N LYS A 204 -6.12 -22.70 8.11
CA LYS A 204 -4.85 -23.35 8.45
C LYS A 204 -3.73 -22.30 8.40
N GLN A 205 -3.09 -22.05 9.53
CA GLN A 205 -1.91 -21.20 9.60
C GLN A 205 -0.69 -21.94 9.00
N PRO A 206 0.34 -21.20 8.54
CA PRO A 206 1.60 -21.80 8.14
C PRO A 206 2.21 -22.57 9.32
N ASP A 207 2.65 -23.81 9.06
CA ASP A 207 3.25 -24.68 10.08
C ASP A 207 4.60 -24.12 10.57
N ASP A 208 5.37 -23.47 9.69
CA ASP A 208 6.58 -22.72 9.99
C ASP A 208 6.45 -21.28 9.44
N VAL A 209 6.20 -20.34 10.36
CA VAL A 209 5.93 -18.94 10.04
C VAL A 209 7.19 -18.23 9.49
N VAL A 210 8.38 -18.56 10.02
CA VAL A 210 9.64 -17.93 9.59
C VAL A 210 9.96 -18.37 8.17
N LYS A 211 9.92 -19.68 7.91
CA LYS A 211 10.12 -20.24 6.58
C LYS A 211 9.13 -19.66 5.57
N TYR A 212 7.85 -19.60 5.92
CA TYR A 212 6.80 -19.09 5.04
C TYR A 212 7.05 -17.64 4.59
N TYR A 213 7.37 -16.73 5.52
CA TYR A 213 7.62 -15.34 5.18
C TYR A 213 8.96 -15.13 4.50
N LEU A 214 9.98 -15.95 4.79
CA LEU A 214 11.25 -15.92 4.07
C LEU A 214 11.06 -16.35 2.61
N GLU A 215 10.37 -17.46 2.36
CA GLU A 215 10.05 -17.92 1.01
C GLU A 215 9.22 -16.88 0.25
N SER A 216 8.22 -16.29 0.91
CA SER A 216 7.41 -15.21 0.33
C SER A 216 8.25 -13.99 -0.02
N LEU A 217 9.16 -13.56 0.86
CA LEU A 217 10.05 -12.44 0.61
C LEU A 217 10.94 -12.69 -0.61
N LEU A 218 11.59 -13.86 -0.66
CA LEU A 218 12.47 -14.24 -1.78
C LEU A 218 11.71 -14.31 -3.11
N GLU A 219 10.52 -14.94 -3.11
CA GLU A 219 9.63 -14.99 -4.27
C GLU A 219 9.27 -13.58 -4.75
N LEU A 220 8.86 -12.70 -3.83
CA LEU A 220 8.44 -11.34 -4.16
C LEU A 220 9.61 -10.47 -4.62
N MET A 221 10.81 -10.62 -4.06
CA MET A 221 11.99 -9.89 -4.52
C MET A 221 12.34 -10.20 -5.99
N VAL A 222 12.09 -11.43 -6.44
CA VAL A 222 12.33 -11.86 -7.83
C VAL A 222 11.16 -11.44 -8.74
N ASN A 223 9.92 -11.58 -8.27
CA ASN A 223 8.73 -11.44 -9.11
C ASN A 223 8.17 -10.00 -9.15
N GLN A 224 8.36 -9.21 -8.09
CA GLN A 224 7.80 -7.85 -7.98
C GLN A 224 8.70 -6.78 -8.58
N VAL A 225 9.70 -7.15 -9.38
CA VAL A 225 10.56 -6.19 -10.08
C VAL A 225 9.68 -5.34 -11.01
N ILE A 226 9.34 -4.11 -10.57
CA ILE A 226 8.60 -3.08 -11.33
C ILE A 226 9.32 -2.73 -12.65
N ILE A 227 10.50 -3.28 -12.87
CA ILE A 227 11.47 -2.72 -13.75
C ILE A 227 12.10 -3.82 -14.62
N LYS A 228 11.44 -4.16 -15.73
CA LYS A 228 12.14 -4.70 -16.90
C LYS A 228 12.86 -3.61 -17.72
N ASN A 229 12.73 -2.32 -17.38
CA ASN A 229 13.27 -1.19 -18.18
C ASN A 229 14.24 -0.21 -17.47
N VAL A 230 14.48 -0.34 -16.18
CA VAL A 230 15.43 0.46 -15.36
C VAL A 230 16.45 -0.42 -14.59
N PHE A 231 16.35 -1.75 -14.66
CA PHE A 231 17.40 -2.67 -14.19
C PHE A 231 18.68 -2.56 -15.05
N ILE A 232 18.60 -1.94 -16.23
CA ILE A 232 19.75 -1.66 -17.10
C ILE A 232 20.51 -0.39 -16.66
N ILE A 233 19.93 0.47 -15.82
CA ILE A 233 20.59 1.75 -15.44
C ILE A 233 21.37 1.65 -14.12
N TYR A 234 21.12 0.65 -13.28
CA TYR A 234 21.73 0.57 -11.93
C TYR A 234 22.70 -0.61 -11.73
N LEU A 235 23.15 -1.24 -12.83
CA LEU A 235 24.23 -2.25 -12.83
C LEU A 235 25.41 -1.86 -13.76
N MET A 236 25.52 -0.58 -14.11
CA MET A 236 26.70 0.06 -14.71
C MET A 236 27.12 1.24 -13.83
#